data_AF-A0A7K0V5G2-F1
#
_entry.id   AF-A0A7K0V5G2-F1
#
_cell.length_a   1.000
_cell.length_b   1.000
_cell.length_c   1.000
_cell.angle_alpha   90.00
_cell.angle_beta   90.00
_cell.angle_gamma   90.00
#
_symmetry.space_group_name_H-M   'P 1'
#
loop_
_entity.id
_entity.type
_entity.pdbx_description
1 polymer ?
#
loop_
_entity_poly.entity_id
_entity_poly.type
_entity_poly.pdbx_seq_one_letter_code
_entity_poly.pdbx_strand_id
1 'polypeptide(L)'
;MPSEIDSPQTLSSKEIGLIGAVPAPRALIVIAVSAVLFIGVALRIFVTSSLWLDEALTVNIARVPLGSLAETLKVDGAPPLYYLLLHFWMKVFGEGDTAVRALPALLGILSFPLAFIAGKKAITTDERRARELG
;
A
#
# COMPACT_ATOMS: atom_id res chain seq x y z
N MET A 1 26.44 56.05 33.72
CA MET A 1 25.48 55.00 33.30
C MET A 1 24.09 55.59 33.47
N PRO A 2 23.34 55.77 32.37
CA PRO A 2 22.69 54.64 31.73
C PRO A 2 23.11 54.44 30.27
N SER A 3 23.24 53.17 29.92
CA SER A 3 23.48 52.65 28.57
C SER A 3 22.36 53.06 27.62
N GLU A 4 22.76 53.60 26.48
CA GLU A 4 21.98 53.75 25.25
C GLU A 4 21.26 52.42 24.98
N ILE A 5 19.95 52.42 25.22
CA ILE A 5 19.10 51.26 24.96
C ILE A 5 18.97 51.19 23.44
N ASP A 6 19.67 50.22 22.85
CA ASP A 6 19.62 49.90 21.43
C ASP A 6 18.15 49.77 20.99
N SER A 7 17.79 50.53 19.95
CA SER A 7 16.42 50.55 19.43
C SER A 7 16.07 49.16 18.90
N PRO A 8 14.84 48.65 19.12
CA PRO A 8 14.47 47.31 18.66
C PRO A 8 14.61 47.25 17.12
N GLN A 9 15.54 46.41 16.66
CA GLN A 9 15.75 46.13 15.25
C GLN A 9 14.43 45.60 14.66
N THR A 10 13.80 46.37 13.78
CA THR A 10 12.58 45.97 13.09
C THR A 10 12.94 44.92 12.04
N LEU A 11 12.65 43.66 12.35
CA LEU A 11 12.87 42.54 11.43
C LEU A 11 12.19 42.81 10.09
N SER A 12 12.94 42.59 9.00
CA SER A 12 12.48 42.90 7.65
C SER A 12 11.26 42.06 7.31
N SER A 13 10.29 42.63 6.60
CA SER A 13 9.10 41.92 6.09
C SER A 13 9.44 40.66 5.28
N LYS A 14 10.66 40.59 4.73
CA LYS A 14 11.21 39.43 4.02
C LYS A 14 11.57 38.27 4.96
N GLU A 15 12.05 38.57 6.17
CA GLU A 15 12.37 37.56 7.21
C GLU A 15 11.09 36.98 7.83
N ILE A 16 10.05 37.81 7.99
CA ILE A 16 8.73 37.36 8.45
C ILE A 16 8.08 36.38 7.45
N GLY A 17 8.25 36.62 6.14
CA GLY A 17 7.75 35.71 5.10
C GLY A 17 8.47 34.37 5.03
N LEU A 18 9.75 34.30 5.45
CA LEU A 18 10.54 33.06 5.47
C LEU A 18 10.15 32.15 6.65
N ILE A 19 9.67 32.72 7.76
CA ILE A 19 9.32 32.00 9.00
C ILE A 19 7.86 31.49 8.98
N GLY A 20 7.01 31.99 8.08
CA GLY A 20 5.55 31.86 8.18
C GLY A 20 4.81 31.18 7.02
N ALA A 21 5.48 30.45 6.11
CA ALA A 21 4.78 29.75 5.04
C ALA A 21 4.11 28.46 5.57
N VAL A 22 3.00 28.59 6.29
CA VAL A 22 2.15 27.46 6.67
C VAL A 22 1.59 26.86 5.37
N PRO A 23 1.90 25.60 5.03
CA PRO A 23 1.35 24.99 3.82
C PRO A 23 -0.17 25.01 3.91
N ALA A 24 -0.84 25.32 2.79
CA ALA A 24 -2.30 25.31 2.71
C ALA A 24 -2.86 24.00 3.32
N PRO A 25 -4.04 24.00 3.95
CA PRO A 25 -4.55 22.83 4.68
C PRO A 25 -4.58 21.54 3.83
N ARG A 26 -4.76 21.68 2.51
CA ARG A 26 -4.64 20.56 1.55
C ARG A 26 -3.22 19.97 1.48
N ALA A 27 -2.19 20.82 1.45
CA ALA A 27 -0.80 20.37 1.42
C ALA A 27 -0.41 19.70 2.75
N LEU A 28 -0.87 20.22 3.89
CA LEU A 28 -0.70 19.55 5.19
C LEU A 28 -1.33 18.16 5.21
N ILE A 29 -2.55 18.02 4.69
CA ILE A 29 -3.23 16.72 4.60
C ILE A 29 -2.45 15.76 3.70
N VAL A 30 -2.01 16.20 2.51
CA VAL A 30 -1.23 15.35 1.60
C VAL A 30 0.07 14.91 2.26
N ILE A 31 0.82 15.83 2.89
CA ILE A 31 2.06 15.52 3.62
C ILE A 31 1.79 14.53 4.74
N ALA A 32 0.75 14.75 5.55
CA ALA A 32 0.40 13.86 6.65
C ALA A 32 0.03 12.45 6.15
N VAL A 33 -0.80 12.35 5.11
CA VAL A 33 -1.17 11.06 4.50
C VAL A 33 0.05 10.36 3.91
N SER A 34 0.88 11.07 3.15
CA SER A 34 2.12 10.53 2.60
C SER A 34 3.07 10.06 3.69
N ALA A 35 3.21 10.81 4.79
CA ALA A 35 4.03 10.41 5.93
C ALA A 35 3.48 9.15 6.61
N VAL A 36 2.17 9.06 6.85
CA VAL A 36 1.54 7.87 7.44
C VAL A 36 1.72 6.65 6.53
N LEU A 37 1.53 6.80 5.22
CA LEU A 37 1.76 5.73 4.26
C LEU A 37 3.22 5.28 4.26
N PHE A 38 4.15 6.23 4.23
CA PHE A 38 5.58 5.94 4.23
C PHE A 38 6.01 5.23 5.52
N ILE A 39 5.58 5.74 6.68
CA ILE A 39 5.85 5.11 7.98
C ILE A 39 5.22 3.72 8.05
N GLY A 40 3.98 3.56 7.58
CA GLY A 40 3.31 2.26 7.55
C GLY A 40 4.06 1.23 6.70
N VAL A 41 4.51 1.62 5.50
CA VAL A 41 5.34 0.77 4.63
C VAL A 41 6.69 0.47 5.28
N ALA A 42 7.37 1.47 5.85
CA ALA A 42 8.64 1.28 6.52
C ALA A 42 8.51 0.31 7.70
N LEU A 43 7.52 0.50 8.59
CA LEU A 43 7.25 -0.41 9.69
C LEU A 43 6.95 -1.83 9.21
N ARG A 44 6.20 -1.98 8.11
CA ARG A 44 5.91 -3.29 7.52
C ARG A 44 7.16 -4.00 7.00
N ILE A 45 8.16 -3.26 6.54
CA ILE A 45 9.43 -3.80 6.03
C ILE A 45 10.41 -4.10 7.19
N PHE A 46 10.55 -3.18 8.14
CA PHE A 46 11.57 -3.25 9.18
C PHE A 46 11.16 -4.02 10.44
N VAL A 47 9.86 -4.11 10.73
CA VAL A 47 9.36 -4.90 11.87
C VAL A 47 9.10 -6.32 11.39
N THR A 48 10.05 -7.21 11.65
CA THR A 48 9.92 -8.63 11.34
C THR A 48 9.10 -9.33 12.43
N SER A 49 7.92 -9.83 12.07
CA SER A 49 7.22 -10.85 12.85
C SER A 49 7.29 -12.18 12.10
N SER A 50 7.30 -13.30 12.83
CA SER A 50 7.10 -14.62 12.22
C SER A 50 5.83 -14.65 11.37
N LEU A 51 5.79 -15.58 10.41
CA LEU A 51 4.56 -15.88 9.67
C LEU A 51 3.44 -16.26 10.64
N TRP A 52 2.25 -15.75 10.34
CA TRP A 52 1.04 -16.21 11.01
C TRP A 52 0.73 -17.65 10.58
N LEU A 53 -0.14 -18.34 11.33
CA LEU A 53 -0.42 -19.75 11.05
C LEU A 53 -0.95 -19.97 9.62
N ASP A 54 -1.88 -19.13 9.18
CA ASP A 54 -2.47 -19.16 7.84
C ASP A 54 -1.44 -18.80 6.75
N GLU A 55 -0.57 -17.82 7.00
CA GLU A 55 0.53 -17.47 6.09
C GLU A 55 1.52 -18.64 5.95
N ALA A 56 1.89 -19.27 7.07
CA ALA A 56 2.79 -20.42 7.09
C ALA A 56 2.18 -21.64 6.40
N LEU A 57 0.89 -21.92 6.62
CA LEU A 57 0.16 -22.96 5.90
C LEU A 57 0.14 -22.68 4.39
N THR A 58 -0.12 -21.44 4.00
CA THR A 58 -0.10 -21.02 2.61
C THR A 58 1.26 -21.28 1.96
N VAL A 59 2.34 -20.84 2.62
CA VAL A 59 3.72 -21.08 2.16
C VAL A 59 4.01 -22.57 2.05
N ASN A 60 3.59 -23.36 3.05
CA ASN A 60 3.83 -24.78 3.07
C ASN A 60 3.15 -25.51 1.90
N ILE A 61 1.89 -25.15 1.59
CA ILE A 61 1.18 -25.70 0.43
C ILE A 61 1.83 -25.21 -0.88
N ALA A 62 2.23 -23.94 -0.95
CA ALA A 62 2.87 -23.39 -2.15
C ALA A 62 4.27 -23.98 -2.41
N ARG A 63 4.94 -24.60 -1.42
CA ARG A 63 6.21 -25.33 -1.61
C ARG A 63 6.04 -26.67 -2.30
N VAL A 64 4.85 -27.26 -2.26
CA VAL A 64 4.57 -28.57 -2.85
C VAL A 64 4.86 -28.55 -4.36
N PRO A 65 5.41 -29.63 -4.95
CA PRO A 65 5.60 -29.72 -6.39
C PRO A 65 4.32 -29.43 -7.19
N LEU A 66 4.45 -28.77 -8.34
CA LEU A 66 3.30 -28.36 -9.15
C LEU A 66 2.37 -29.53 -9.53
N GLY A 67 2.93 -30.74 -9.70
CA GLY A 67 2.15 -31.94 -10.02
C GLY A 67 1.20 -32.38 -8.90
N SER A 68 1.55 -32.12 -7.64
CA SER A 68 0.72 -32.46 -6.47
C SER A 68 -0.03 -31.26 -5.90
N LEU A 69 0.31 -30.02 -6.29
CA LEU A 69 -0.32 -28.80 -5.78
C LEU A 69 -1.86 -28.81 -5.94
N ALA A 70 -2.36 -29.20 -7.12
CA ALA A 70 -3.79 -29.26 -7.37
C ALA A 70 -4.51 -30.31 -6.52
N GLU A 71 -3.83 -31.42 -6.18
CA GLU A 71 -4.38 -32.46 -5.31
C GLU A 71 -4.40 -32.00 -3.85
N THR A 72 -3.30 -31.41 -3.37
CA THR A 72 -3.23 -30.81 -2.03
C THR A 72 -4.32 -29.76 -1.82
N LEU A 73 -4.57 -28.91 -2.83
CA LEU A 73 -5.59 -27.88 -2.76
C LEU A 73 -7.03 -28.40 -2.84
N LYS A 74 -7.27 -29.57 -3.44
CA LYS A 74 -8.59 -30.23 -3.35
C LYS A 74 -8.92 -30.62 -1.92
N VAL A 75 -7.91 -30.96 -1.12
CA VAL A 75 -8.07 -31.27 0.30
C VAL A 75 -8.22 -29.98 1.12
N ASP A 76 -7.41 -28.97 0.83
CA ASP A 76 -7.46 -27.64 1.50
C ASP A 76 -8.75 -26.85 1.17
N GLY A 77 -9.36 -27.11 0.01
CA GLY A 77 -10.55 -26.43 -0.47
C GLY A 77 -10.31 -25.04 -1.08
N ALA A 78 -9.05 -24.60 -1.18
CA ALA A 78 -8.70 -23.27 -1.68
C ALA A 78 -8.45 -23.23 -3.21
N PRO A 79 -8.80 -22.12 -3.90
CA PRO A 79 -8.52 -21.97 -5.33
C PRO A 79 -7.00 -21.95 -5.65
N PRO A 80 -6.56 -22.60 -6.75
CA PRO A 80 -5.14 -22.83 -7.00
C PRO A 80 -4.34 -21.62 -7.48
N LEU A 81 -5.00 -20.58 -7.98
CA LEU A 81 -4.32 -19.47 -8.63
C LEU A 81 -3.30 -18.78 -7.71
N TYR A 82 -3.70 -18.50 -6.46
CA TYR A 82 -2.83 -17.78 -5.53
C TYR A 82 -1.61 -18.61 -5.14
N TYR A 83 -1.79 -19.90 -4.84
CA TYR A 83 -0.70 -20.81 -4.50
C TYR A 83 0.27 -21.02 -5.66
N LEU A 84 -0.25 -21.06 -6.90
CA LEU A 84 0.58 -21.15 -8.11
C LEU A 84 1.44 -19.89 -8.28
N LEU A 85 0.85 -18.71 -8.13
CA LEU A 85 1.57 -17.43 -8.18
C LEU A 85 2.64 -17.38 -7.09
N LEU A 86 2.30 -17.79 -5.86
CA LEU A 86 3.22 -17.82 -4.74
C LEU A 86 4.36 -18.82 -4.96
N HIS A 87 4.10 -19.99 -5.54
CA HIS A 87 5.13 -20.99 -5.89
C HIS A 87 6.20 -20.40 -6.81
N PHE A 88 5.80 -19.73 -7.89
CA PHE A 88 6.74 -19.10 -8.81
C PHE A 88 7.40 -17.86 -8.19
N TRP A 89 6.65 -17.08 -7.41
CA TRP A 89 7.20 -15.92 -6.71
C TRP A 89 8.33 -16.32 -5.75
N MET A 90 8.12 -17.36 -4.96
CA MET A 90 9.14 -17.89 -4.04
C MET A 90 10.38 -18.42 -4.77
N LYS A 91 10.22 -18.98 -5.98
CA LYS A 91 11.36 -19.38 -6.82
C LYS A 91 12.21 -18.20 -7.29
N VAL A 92 11.63 -17.02 -7.46
CA VAL A 92 12.32 -15.83 -7.98
C VAL A 92 12.86 -14.95 -6.85
N PHE A 93 12.06 -14.72 -5.81
CA PHE A 93 12.35 -13.77 -4.73
C PHE A 93 12.73 -14.44 -3.39
N GLY A 94 12.63 -15.77 -3.30
CA GLY A 94 12.91 -16.54 -2.10
C GLY A 94 11.70 -16.73 -1.18
N GLU A 95 11.93 -17.48 -0.10
CA GLU A 95 10.88 -17.91 0.85
C GLU A 95 10.90 -17.15 2.18
N GLY A 96 11.68 -16.08 2.28
CA GLY A 96 11.71 -15.26 3.49
C GLY A 96 10.38 -14.53 3.70
N ASP A 97 10.06 -14.22 4.97
CA ASP A 97 8.79 -13.59 5.37
C ASP A 97 8.45 -12.35 4.55
N THR A 98 9.44 -11.49 4.31
CA THR A 98 9.28 -10.28 3.48
C THR A 98 8.97 -10.62 2.03
N ALA A 99 9.63 -11.63 1.45
CA ALA A 99 9.41 -12.04 0.05
C ALA A 99 8.01 -12.61 -0.13
N VAL A 100 7.58 -13.51 0.76
CA VAL A 100 6.24 -14.11 0.75
C VAL A 100 5.16 -13.05 0.92
N ARG A 101 5.35 -12.08 1.83
CA ARG A 101 4.38 -10.99 2.07
C ARG A 101 4.35 -9.93 0.96
N ALA A 102 5.40 -9.84 0.13
CA ALA A 102 5.46 -8.87 -0.95
C ALA A 102 4.45 -9.17 -2.07
N LEU A 103 4.16 -10.44 -2.36
CA LEU A 103 3.18 -10.82 -3.38
C LEU A 103 1.76 -10.33 -3.06
N PRO A 104 1.13 -10.69 -1.91
CA PRO A 104 -0.21 -10.21 -1.60
C PRO A 104 -0.25 -8.68 -1.40
N ALA A 105 0.85 -8.06 -0.93
CA ALA A 105 0.95 -6.61 -0.89
C ALA A 105 0.87 -5.98 -2.29
N LEU A 106 1.62 -6.52 -3.27
CA LEU A 106 1.59 -6.07 -4.65
C LEU A 106 0.21 -6.25 -5.29
N LEU A 107 -0.42 -7.41 -5.11
CA LEU A 107 -1.78 -7.68 -5.61
C LEU A 107 -2.80 -6.73 -4.97
N GLY A 108 -2.67 -6.45 -3.67
CA GLY A 108 -3.48 -5.48 -2.96
C GLY A 108 -3.34 -4.06 -3.55
N ILE A 109 -2.12 -3.61 -3.83
CA ILE A 109 -1.87 -2.30 -4.48
C ILE A 109 -2.48 -2.26 -5.88
N LEU A 110 -2.33 -3.33 -6.67
CA LEU A 110 -2.87 -3.41 -8.02
C LEU A 110 -4.41 -3.49 -8.03
N SER A 111 -5.03 -3.94 -6.95
CA SER A 111 -6.49 -4.03 -6.85
C SER A 111 -7.18 -2.66 -6.88
N PHE A 112 -6.55 -1.59 -6.37
CA PHE A 112 -7.14 -0.25 -6.36
C PHE A 112 -7.45 0.32 -7.75
N PRO A 113 -6.48 0.43 -8.69
CA PRO A 113 -6.78 0.91 -10.03
C PRO A 113 -7.72 -0.02 -10.79
N LEU A 114 -7.61 -1.34 -10.59
CA LEU A 114 -8.53 -2.31 -11.21
C LEU A 114 -9.97 -2.13 -10.74
N ALA A 115 -10.18 -1.95 -9.43
CA ALA A 115 -11.50 -1.67 -8.86
C ALA A 115 -12.08 -0.36 -9.39
N PHE A 116 -11.27 0.69 -9.51
CA PHE A 116 -11.70 1.96 -10.09
C PHE A 116 -12.16 1.81 -11.55
N ILE A 117 -11.39 1.11 -12.39
CA ILE A 117 -11.73 0.87 -13.80
C ILE A 117 -13.01 0.03 -13.91
N ALA A 118 -13.12 -1.04 -13.11
CA ALA A 118 -14.29 -1.91 -13.09
C ALA A 118 -15.55 -1.14 -12.67
N GLY A 119 -15.46 -0.33 -11.60
CA GLY A 119 -16.55 0.52 -11.13
C GLY A 119 -17.01 1.52 -12.20
N LYS A 120 -16.07 2.20 -12.87
CA LYS A 120 -16.39 3.12 -13.96
C LYS A 120 -17.15 2.41 -15.09
N LYS A 121 -16.71 1.21 -15.48
CA LYS A 121 -17.36 0.43 -16.55
C LYS A 121 -18.75 -0.05 -16.15
N ALA A 122 -18.94 -0.46 -14.90
CA ALA A 122 -20.24 -0.90 -14.40
C ALA A 122 -21.28 0.23 -14.46
N ILE A 123 -20.92 1.43 -14.00
CA ILE A 123 -21.78 2.61 -14.04
C ILE A 123 -22.15 2.98 -15.48
N THR A 124 -21.17 3.06 -16.40
CA THR A 124 -21.44 3.40 -17.80
C THR A 124 -22.30 2.36 -18.51
N THR A 125 -22.20 1.08 -18.14
CA THR A 125 -23.02 0.01 -18.73
C THR A 125 -24.47 0.13 -18.29
N ASP A 126 -24.71 0.48 -17.02
CA ASP A 126 -26.06 0.67 -16.47
C ASP A 126 -26.79 1.84 -17.16
N GLU A 127 -26.11 2.97 -17.38
CA GLU A 127 -26.70 4.11 -18.09
C GLU A 127 -27.03 3.83 -19.57
N ARG A 128 -26.31 2.92 -20.24
CA ARG A 128 -26.67 2.50 -21.61
C ARG A 128 -27.92 1.64 -21.61
N ARG A 129 -28.00 0.68 -20.68
CA ARG A 129 -29.14 -0.22 -20.55
C ARG A 129 -30.43 0.53 -20.21
N ALA A 130 -30.35 1.55 -19.35
CA ALA A 130 -31.50 2.41 -19.02
C ALA A 130 -32.04 3.21 -20.22
N ARG A 131 -31.18 3.55 -21.21
CA ARG A 131 -31.58 4.26 -22.44
C ARG A 131 -32.20 3.36 -23.51
N GLU A 132 -31.91 2.06 -23.48
CA GLU A 132 -32.45 1.10 -24.46
C GLU A 132 -33.84 0.55 -24.07
N LEU A 133 -34.25 0.75 -22.81
CA LEU A 133 -35.52 0.24 -22.26
C LEU A 133 -36.59 1.32 -22.00
N GLY A 134 -36.29 2.59 -22.30
CA GLY A 134 -37.22 3.73 -22.21
C GLY A 134 -37.49 4.32 -23.58
#